data_AF-A0A9C9G9K1-F1
#
_entry.id   AF-A0A9C9G9K1-F1
#
_cell.length_a   1.000
_cell.length_b   1.000
_cell.length_c   1.000
_cell.angle_alpha   90.00
_cell.angle_beta   90.00
_cell.angle_gamma   90.00
#
_symmetry.space_group_name_H-M   'P 1'
#
loop_
_entity.id
_entity.type
_entity.pdbx_description
1 polymer ?
#
loop_
_entity_poly.entity_id
_entity_poly.type
_entity_poly.pdbx_seq_one_letter_code
_entity_poly.pdbx_strand_id
1 'polypeptide(L)' 'GLHPNWVEAVAFAWLAKQTLEGKAGNVPHVTGANRAVILGAIYPGRIQQT' A
#
# COMPACT_ATOMS: atom_id res chain seq x y z
N GLY A 1 9.44 17.77 -8.70
CA GLY A 1 8.00 17.59 -8.40
C GLY A 1 7.51 16.34 -9.11
N LEU A 2 6.48 15.68 -8.58
CA LEU A 2 5.83 14.55 -9.24
C LEU A 2 4.75 15.08 -10.19
N HIS A 3 4.68 14.56 -11.41
CA HIS A 3 3.63 14.95 -12.34
C HIS A 3 2.26 14.52 -11.78
N PRO A 4 1.21 15.38 -11.80
CA PRO A 4 -0.07 15.10 -11.12
C PRO A 4 -0.68 13.74 -11.45
N ASN A 5 -0.63 13.33 -12.72
CA ASN A 5 -1.15 12.05 -13.19
C ASN A 5 -0.46 10.82 -12.57
N TRP A 6 0.70 10.97 -11.94
CA TRP A 6 1.45 9.88 -11.32
C TRP A 6 1.19 9.75 -9.82
N VAL A 7 0.51 10.72 -9.20
CA VAL A 7 0.31 10.77 -7.75
C VAL A 7 -0.43 9.52 -7.24
N GLU A 8 -1.49 9.12 -7.93
CA GLU A 8 -2.29 7.95 -7.53
C GLU A 8 -1.52 6.64 -7.69
N ALA A 9 -0.81 6.46 -8.81
CA ALA A 9 0.02 5.27 -9.03
C ALA A 9 1.13 5.14 -7.97
N VAL A 10 1.77 6.25 -7.61
CA VAL A 10 2.78 6.29 -6.54
C VAL A 10 2.15 6.02 -5.17
N ALA A 11 0.92 6.49 -4.92
CA ALA A 11 0.20 6.19 -3.67
C ALA A 11 -0.04 4.68 -3.51
N PHE A 12 -0.45 3.97 -4.56
CA PHE A 12 -0.59 2.51 -4.51
C PHE A 12 0.75 1.79 -4.30
N ALA A 13 1.82 2.24 -4.99
CA ALA A 13 3.16 1.69 -4.78
C ALA A 13 3.65 1.90 -3.33
N TRP A 14 3.36 3.07 -2.76
CA TRP A 14 3.67 3.37 -1.36
C TRP A 14 2.86 2.50 -0.39
N LEU A 15 1.57 2.25 -0.66
CA LEU A 15 0.75 1.34 0.14
C LEU A 15 1.32 -0.09 0.12
N ALA A 16 1.72 -0.59 -1.05
CA ALA A 16 2.37 -1.89 -1.16
C ALA A 16 3.66 -1.98 -0.33
N LYS A 17 4.49 -0.92 -0.34
CA LYS A 17 5.66 -0.82 0.55
C LYS A 17 5.27 -0.87 2.03
N GLN A 18 4.20 -0.18 2.44
CA GLN A 18 3.73 -0.26 3.83
C GLN A 18 3.29 -1.68 4.19
N THR A 19 2.60 -2.39 3.29
CA THR A 19 2.23 -3.80 3.48
C THR A 19 3.46 -4.68 3.69
N LEU A 20 4.49 -4.53 2.84
CA LEU A 20 5.74 -5.30 2.93
C LEU A 20 6.53 -5.00 4.22
N GLU A 21 6.49 -3.76 4.70
CA GLU A 21 7.16 -3.35 5.94
C GLU A 21 6.31 -3.59 7.21
N GLY A 22 5.09 -4.10 7.07
CA GLY A 22 4.17 -4.30 8.19
C GLY A 22 3.70 -2.99 8.84
N LYS A 23 3.66 -1.89 8.09
CA LYS A 23 3.27 -0.56 8.57
C LYS A 23 1.84 -0.22 8.18
N ALA A 24 1.21 0.63 8.99
CA ALA A 24 -0.14 1.09 8.71
C ALA A 24 -0.19 1.93 7.41
N GLY A 25 -1.18 1.66 6.57
CA GLY A 25 -1.41 2.36 5.30
C GLY A 25 -2.53 3.39 5.35
N ASN A 26 -3.35 3.38 6.42
CA ASN A 26 -4.45 4.32 6.60
C ASN A 26 -4.14 5.38 7.66
N VAL A 27 -4.87 6.49 7.58
CA VAL A 27 -4.93 7.51 8.63
C VAL A 27 -6.35 7.48 9.21
N PRO A 28 -6.56 6.97 10.43
CA PRO A 28 -7.90 6.76 11.00
C PRO A 28 -8.80 7.99 10.97
N HIS A 29 -8.25 9.16 11.25
CA HIS A 29 -8.97 10.44 11.20
C HIS A 29 -9.52 10.77 9.80
N VAL A 30 -8.84 10.35 8.73
CA VAL A 30 -9.27 10.57 7.35
C VAL A 30 -10.21 9.45 6.88
N THR A 31 -10.00 8.20 7.30
CA THR A 31 -10.77 7.05 6.82
C THR A 31 -11.99 6.71 7.68
N GLY A 32 -12.14 7.31 8.87
CA GLY A 32 -13.17 6.92 9.85
C GLY A 32 -12.94 5.55 10.51
N ALA A 33 -11.73 5.00 10.40
CA ALA A 33 -11.41 3.70 10.98
C ALA A 33 -11.19 3.79 12.49
N ASN A 34 -11.48 2.73 13.24
CA ASN A 34 -11.26 2.69 14.69
C ASN A 34 -9.77 2.71 15.09
N ARG A 35 -8.87 2.29 14.20
CA ARG A 35 -7.42 2.25 14.44
C ARG A 35 -6.63 2.26 13.14
N ALA A 36 -5.32 2.49 13.27
CA ALA A 36 -4.38 2.33 12.18
C ALA A 36 -4.19 0.84 11.86
N VAL A 37 -4.19 0.49 10.58
CA VAL A 37 -4.12 -0.88 10.06
C VAL A 37 -3.23 -0.94 8.81
N ILE A 38 -2.58 -2.09 8.62
CA ILE A 38 -1.91 -2.41 7.37
C ILE A 38 -2.98 -2.62 6.30
N LEU A 39 -2.83 -1.96 5.15
CA LEU A 39 -3.73 -2.12 4.01
C LEU A 39 -3.12 -3.08 2.99
N GLY A 40 -3.97 -3.79 2.24
CA GLY A 40 -3.54 -4.71 1.17
C GLY A 40 -3.34 -6.17 1.62
N ALA A 41 -2.96 -7.01 0.67
CA ALA A 41 -2.64 -8.42 0.87
C ALA A 41 -1.49 -8.82 -0.05
N ILE A 42 -0.64 -9.76 0.40
CA ILE A 42 0.47 -10.28 -0.41
C ILE A 42 -0.02 -11.49 -1.18
N TYR A 43 0.05 -11.41 -2.51
CA TYR A 43 -0.21 -12.52 -3.42
C TYR A 43 1.13 -12.96 -4.03
N PRO A 44 1.72 -14.08 -3.56
CA PRO A 44 2.98 -14.56 -4.10
C PRO A 44 2.86 -14.87 -5.58
N GLY A 45 3.77 -14.33 -6.39
CA GLY A 45 3.87 -14.71 -7.79
C GLY A 45 4.27 -16.18 -7.92
N ARG A 46 3.80 -16.86 -8.99
CA ARG A 46 4.37 -18.15 -9.36
C ARG A 46 5.81 -17.94 -9.82
N ILE A 47 6.76 -18.48 -9.09
CA ILE A 47 8.05 -18.83 -9.65
C ILE A 47 7.86 -20.14 -10.41
N GLN A 48 7.96 -20.11 -11.75
CA GLN A 48 8.16 -21.33 -12.52
C GLN A 48 9.58 -21.80 -12.21
N GLN A 49 9.69 -22.86 -11.41
CA GLN A 49 10.94 -23.59 -11.24
C GLN A 49 11.18 -24.36 -12.55
N THR A 50 12.13 -23.91 -13.35
CA THR A 50 12.75 -24.69 -14.44
C THR A 50 13.98 -25.40 -13.91
#